data_AF-A0A497FBH8-F1
#
_entry.id   AF-A0A497FBH8-F1
#
_cell.length_a   1.000
_cell.length_b   1.000
_cell.length_c   1.000
_cell.angle_alpha   90.00
_cell.angle_beta   90.00
_cell.angle_gamma   90.00
#
_symmetry.space_group_name_H-M   'P 1'
#
loop_
_entity.id
_entity.type
_entity.pdbx_description
1 polymer ?
#
loop_
_entity_poly.entity_id
_entity_poly.type
_entity_poly.pdbx_seq_one_letter_code
_entity_poly.pdbx_strand_id
1 'polypeptide(L)'
;MSRLGRVTQIVVFDYYDPEKYYLSLLRRGSLEEELSRIEENMQYFLDEERVYINGVRTYPKVISTTLSFRGDVTRPYITFIIEFSGPIRAGLNKYEDYYEEEVVEYDYEFTWFFPEGWRVRGAELAVPYEIIEDRVLVARVKKGTKVGPYEAILFEVGEK
;
A
#
# COMPACT_ATOMS: atom_id res chain seq x y z
N MET A 1 11.15 -2.65 -25.97
CA MET A 1 10.46 -3.89 -25.52
C MET A 1 9.96 -3.66 -24.10
N SER A 2 8.71 -4.04 -23.79
CA SER A 2 8.21 -4.01 -22.41
C SER A 2 8.45 -5.37 -21.74
N ARG A 3 8.73 -5.36 -20.42
CA ARG A 3 8.86 -6.56 -19.58
C ARG A 3 7.91 -6.48 -18.41
N LEU A 4 7.55 -7.60 -17.81
CA LEU A 4 6.81 -7.60 -16.54
C LEU A 4 7.74 -7.11 -15.43
N GLY A 5 7.38 -6.02 -14.78
CA GLY A 5 8.05 -5.52 -13.59
C GLY A 5 7.12 -5.56 -12.40
N ARG A 6 7.71 -5.60 -11.21
CA ARG A 6 6.99 -5.69 -9.94
C ARG A 6 7.51 -4.65 -8.98
N VAL A 7 6.61 -4.04 -8.23
CA VAL A 7 6.92 -3.13 -7.13
C VAL A 7 6.09 -3.56 -5.92
N THR A 8 6.62 -3.33 -4.72
CA THR A 8 5.96 -3.73 -3.48
C THR A 8 5.53 -2.50 -2.71
N GLN A 9 4.32 -2.52 -2.17
CA GLN A 9 3.85 -1.53 -1.20
C GLN A 9 3.67 -2.24 0.15
N ILE A 10 4.11 -1.58 1.22
CA ILE A 10 3.77 -1.95 2.58
C ILE A 10 2.85 -0.88 3.13
N VAL A 11 1.65 -1.26 3.58
CA VAL A 11 0.70 -0.35 4.21
C VAL A 11 0.51 -0.77 5.66
N VAL A 12 0.67 0.18 6.58
CA VAL A 12 0.53 -0.04 8.02
C VAL A 12 -0.59 0.85 8.55
N PHE A 13 -1.67 0.26 9.02
CA PHE A 13 -2.75 0.96 9.70
C PHE A 13 -2.56 0.86 11.21
N ASP A 14 -2.59 1.99 11.91
CA ASP A 14 -2.51 2.05 13.37
C ASP A 14 -3.92 2.24 13.96
N TYR A 15 -4.29 1.35 14.89
CA TYR A 15 -5.60 1.33 15.52
C TYR A 15 -5.51 1.67 17.02
N TYR A 16 -6.63 2.16 17.56
CA TYR A 16 -6.85 2.25 19.00
C TYR A 16 -7.96 1.28 19.40
N ASP A 17 -7.57 0.21 20.09
CA ASP A 17 -8.43 -0.91 20.50
C ASP A 17 -8.50 -1.00 22.04
N PRO A 18 -9.24 -0.10 22.70
CA PRO A 18 -9.36 -0.10 24.16
C PRO A 18 -10.06 -1.36 24.69
N GLU A 19 -10.88 -2.01 23.87
CA GLU A 19 -11.60 -3.25 24.21
C GLU A 19 -10.73 -4.50 24.05
N LYS A 20 -9.54 -4.36 23.45
CA LYS A 20 -8.55 -5.43 23.25
C LYS A 20 -9.15 -6.59 22.45
N TYR A 21 -9.95 -6.27 21.44
CA TYR A 21 -10.55 -7.22 20.52
C TYR A 21 -9.50 -8.15 19.91
N TYR A 22 -8.42 -7.61 19.36
CA TYR A 22 -7.38 -8.42 18.72
C TYR A 22 -6.59 -9.29 19.70
N LEU A 23 -6.39 -8.81 20.93
CA LEU A 23 -5.81 -9.63 22.00
C LEU A 23 -6.74 -10.79 22.38
N SER A 24 -8.05 -10.55 22.39
CA SER A 24 -9.04 -11.60 22.68
C SER A 24 -9.04 -12.68 21.61
N LEU A 25 -8.92 -12.29 20.33
CA LEU A 25 -8.77 -13.20 19.18
C LEU A 25 -7.50 -14.03 19.28
N LEU A 26 -6.38 -13.39 19.61
CA LEU A 26 -5.09 -14.05 19.79
C LEU A 26 -5.17 -15.12 20.90
N ARG A 27 -5.76 -14.77 22.04
CA ARG A 27 -5.88 -15.70 23.19
C ARG A 27 -6.79 -16.90 22.94
N ARG A 28 -7.81 -16.74 22.09
CA ARG A 28 -8.75 -17.82 21.76
C ARG A 28 -8.36 -18.61 20.50
N GLY A 29 -7.24 -18.25 19.86
CA GLY A 29 -6.72 -18.94 18.68
C GLY A 29 -7.49 -18.68 17.38
N SER A 30 -8.27 -17.60 17.29
CA SER A 30 -9.06 -17.26 16.10
C SER A 30 -8.58 -15.99 15.40
N LEU A 31 -7.33 -15.57 15.64
CA LEU A 31 -6.76 -14.38 15.02
C LEU A 31 -6.52 -14.59 13.51
N GLU A 32 -6.08 -15.78 13.11
CA GLU A 32 -5.80 -16.09 11.70
C GLU A 32 -7.05 -15.98 10.83
N GLU A 33 -8.19 -16.47 11.31
CA GLU A 33 -9.48 -16.33 10.60
C GLU A 33 -9.86 -14.86 10.40
N GLU A 34 -9.63 -14.02 11.41
CA GLU A 34 -9.89 -12.58 11.29
C GLU A 34 -8.94 -11.92 10.30
N LEU A 35 -7.64 -12.26 10.34
CA LEU A 35 -6.67 -11.72 9.40
C LEU A 35 -6.97 -12.12 7.95
N SER A 36 -7.44 -13.34 7.71
CA SER A 36 -7.89 -13.76 6.38
C SER A 36 -9.06 -12.92 5.87
N ARG A 37 -10.05 -12.60 6.73
CA ARG A 37 -11.16 -11.73 6.35
C ARG A 37 -10.71 -10.29 6.07
N ILE A 38 -9.77 -9.78 6.87
CA ILE A 38 -9.17 -8.46 6.66
C ILE A 38 -8.39 -8.41 5.35
N GLU A 39 -7.64 -9.47 5.02
CA GLU A 39 -6.93 -9.63 3.76
C GLU A 39 -7.88 -9.65 2.56
N GLU A 40 -8.96 -10.43 2.64
CA GLU A 40 -10.00 -10.49 1.60
C GLU A 40 -10.67 -9.13 1.38
N ASN A 41 -10.96 -8.40 2.46
CA ASN A 41 -11.53 -7.05 2.37
C ASN A 41 -10.55 -6.07 1.68
N MET A 42 -9.27 -6.08 2.06
CA MET A 42 -8.25 -5.25 1.41
C MET A 42 -8.14 -5.60 -0.08
N GLN A 43 -8.13 -6.90 -0.42
CA GLN A 43 -8.08 -7.33 -1.81
C GLN A 43 -9.32 -6.88 -2.60
N TYR A 44 -10.51 -6.93 -1.98
CA TYR A 44 -11.74 -6.44 -2.58
C TYR A 44 -11.64 -4.94 -2.92
N PHE A 45 -11.16 -4.10 -2.00
CA PHE A 45 -10.95 -2.68 -2.27
C PHE A 45 -9.98 -2.45 -3.43
N LEU A 46 -8.82 -3.12 -3.43
CA LEU A 46 -7.84 -3.05 -4.52
C LEU A 46 -8.40 -3.51 -5.89
N ASP A 47 -9.34 -4.45 -5.89
CA ASP A 47 -9.95 -4.95 -7.14
C ASP A 47 -10.99 -3.96 -7.71
N GLU A 48 -11.64 -3.15 -6.86
CA GLU A 48 -12.55 -2.07 -7.26
C GLU A 48 -11.80 -0.83 -7.81
N GLU A 49 -10.61 -0.56 -7.29
CA GLU A 49 -9.74 0.53 -7.73
C GLU A 49 -9.34 0.40 -9.20
N ARG A 50 -9.00 1.52 -9.83
CA ARG A 50 -8.55 1.54 -11.22
C ARG A 50 -7.05 1.80 -11.37
N VAL A 51 -6.29 0.74 -11.16
CA VAL A 51 -4.83 0.80 -11.23
C VAL A 51 -4.28 0.59 -12.64
N TYR A 52 -3.32 1.41 -13.05
CA TYR A 52 -2.63 1.31 -14.34
C TYR A 52 -1.12 1.43 -14.17
N ILE A 53 -0.38 0.65 -14.94
CA ILE A 53 1.06 0.83 -15.12
C ILE A 53 1.31 1.09 -16.61
N ASN A 54 1.81 2.27 -16.92
CA ASN A 54 2.01 2.76 -18.30
C ASN A 54 0.73 2.65 -19.15
N GLY A 55 -0.42 3.01 -18.58
CA GLY A 55 -1.72 2.95 -19.25
C GLY A 55 -2.31 1.54 -19.42
N VAL A 56 -1.62 0.49 -18.97
CA VAL A 56 -2.14 -0.87 -18.99
C VAL A 56 -2.75 -1.19 -17.63
N ARG A 57 -4.00 -1.68 -17.63
CA ARG A 57 -4.72 -2.08 -16.42
C ARG A 57 -3.95 -3.18 -15.68
N THR A 58 -3.75 -2.98 -14.38
CA THR A 58 -3.13 -3.95 -13.48
C THR A 58 -4.05 -4.25 -12.31
N TYR A 59 -3.83 -5.40 -11.67
CA TYR A 59 -4.62 -5.84 -10.52
C TYR A 59 -3.65 -6.13 -9.37
N PRO A 60 -3.54 -5.21 -8.40
CA PRO A 60 -2.68 -5.41 -7.23
C PRO A 60 -3.10 -6.66 -6.46
N LYS A 61 -2.15 -7.28 -5.78
CA LYS A 61 -2.42 -8.47 -4.97
C LYS A 61 -1.87 -8.31 -3.57
N VAL A 62 -2.73 -8.54 -2.56
CA VAL A 62 -2.28 -8.69 -1.18
C VAL A 62 -1.53 -10.01 -1.09
N ILE A 63 -0.27 -9.94 -0.64
CA ILE A 63 0.64 -11.09 -0.51
C ILE A 63 0.64 -11.60 0.93
N SER A 64 0.48 -10.70 1.90
CA SER A 64 0.47 -11.04 3.31
C SER A 64 -0.18 -9.96 4.13
N THR A 65 -0.94 -10.39 5.13
CA THR A 65 -1.50 -9.54 6.18
C THR A 65 -0.98 -10.02 7.54
N THR A 66 -0.48 -9.09 8.36
CA THR A 66 -0.01 -9.39 9.72
C THR A 66 -0.53 -8.40 10.73
N LEU A 67 -0.61 -8.81 12.00
CA LEU A 67 -0.98 -7.96 13.12
C LEU A 67 0.04 -8.05 14.23
N SER A 68 0.34 -6.91 14.83
CA SER A 68 1.18 -6.79 16.02
C SER A 68 0.73 -5.58 16.85
N PHE A 69 1.42 -5.30 17.96
CA PHE A 69 1.06 -4.25 18.91
C PHE A 69 2.22 -3.27 19.12
N ARG A 70 1.92 -1.97 19.08
CA ARG A 70 2.90 -0.90 19.33
C ARG A 70 3.12 -0.70 20.83
N GLY A 71 3.91 -1.56 21.45
CA GLY A 71 4.31 -1.46 22.86
C GLY A 71 3.20 -1.76 23.89
N ASP A 72 1.93 -1.53 23.55
CA ASP A 72 0.77 -1.85 24.37
C ASP A 72 -0.33 -2.54 23.54
N VAL A 73 -1.05 -3.48 24.17
CA VAL A 73 -2.08 -4.31 23.53
C VAL A 73 -3.33 -3.54 23.08
N THR A 74 -3.51 -2.29 23.52
CA THR A 74 -4.60 -1.40 23.04
C THR A 74 -4.21 -0.62 21.78
N ARG A 75 -2.99 -0.81 21.27
CA ARG A 75 -2.48 -0.15 20.07
C ARG A 75 -2.04 -1.18 19.01
N PRO A 76 -2.98 -1.96 18.47
CA PRO A 76 -2.65 -2.87 17.37
C PRO A 76 -2.33 -2.09 16.10
N TYR A 77 -1.51 -2.69 15.26
CA TYR A 77 -1.30 -2.24 13.90
C TYR A 77 -1.40 -3.43 12.95
N ILE A 78 -2.00 -3.20 11.80
CA ILE A 78 -2.13 -4.20 10.73
C ILE A 78 -1.21 -3.78 9.60
N THR A 79 -0.40 -4.72 9.14
CA THR A 79 0.50 -4.52 8.01
C THR A 79 0.03 -5.35 6.82
N PHE A 80 -0.16 -4.70 5.69
CA PHE A 80 -0.41 -5.33 4.39
C PHE A 80 0.86 -5.24 3.54
N ILE A 81 1.23 -6.34 2.90
CA ILE A 81 2.24 -6.38 1.84
C ILE A 81 1.51 -6.59 0.52
N ILE A 82 1.62 -5.63 -0.40
CA ILE A 82 0.88 -5.60 -1.65
C ILE A 82 1.88 -5.61 -2.81
N GLU A 83 1.67 -6.48 -3.80
CA GLU A 83 2.47 -6.53 -5.02
C GLU A 83 1.69 -5.91 -6.18
N PHE A 84 2.35 -5.00 -6.90
CA PHE A 84 1.85 -4.41 -8.12
C PHE A 84 2.71 -4.90 -9.28
N SER A 85 2.09 -5.59 -10.23
CA SER A 85 2.75 -6.18 -11.39
C SER A 85 2.18 -5.59 -12.68
N GLY A 86 3.06 -5.13 -13.58
CA GLY A 86 2.65 -4.53 -14.84
C GLY A 86 3.76 -4.38 -15.87
N PRO A 87 3.43 -3.91 -17.08
CA PRO A 87 4.41 -3.73 -18.15
C PRO A 87 5.29 -2.52 -17.89
N ILE A 88 6.60 -2.75 -17.88
CA ILE A 88 7.63 -1.74 -17.65
C ILE A 88 8.49 -1.57 -18.91
N ARG A 89 8.92 -0.34 -19.16
CA ARG A 89 9.82 0.03 -20.25
C ARG A 89 11.07 0.72 -19.72
N ALA A 90 12.14 0.75 -20.52
CA ALA A 90 13.29 1.59 -20.24
C ALA A 90 12.89 3.08 -20.23
N GLY A 91 13.58 3.87 -19.41
CA GLY A 91 13.28 5.28 -19.19
C GLY A 91 12.08 5.47 -18.26
N LEU A 92 11.27 6.50 -18.52
CA LEU A 92 10.20 6.93 -17.62
C LEU A 92 8.95 6.02 -17.72
N ASN A 93 8.48 5.61 -16.56
CA ASN A 93 7.28 4.82 -16.31
C ASN A 93 6.35 5.58 -15.36
N LYS A 94 5.06 5.25 -15.43
CA LYS A 94 4.04 5.83 -14.58
C LYS A 94 3.14 4.74 -14.00
N TYR A 95 3.00 4.75 -12.68
CA TYR A 95 1.92 4.11 -11.96
C TYR A 95 0.80 5.13 -11.79
N GLU A 96 -0.45 4.70 -11.96
CA GLU A 96 -1.64 5.52 -11.79
C GLU A 96 -2.70 4.72 -11.05
N ASP A 97 -3.41 5.39 -10.17
CA ASP A 97 -4.52 4.83 -9.43
C ASP A 97 -5.69 5.80 -9.45
N TYR A 98 -6.89 5.26 -9.65
CA TYR A 98 -8.12 6.03 -9.58
C TYR A 98 -9.13 5.29 -8.71
N TYR A 99 -9.57 5.96 -7.66
CA TYR A 99 -10.45 5.40 -6.65
C TYR A 99 -11.42 6.48 -6.16
N GLU A 100 -12.43 6.08 -5.38
CA GLU A 100 -13.41 7.03 -4.87
C GLU A 100 -12.77 7.99 -3.86
N GLU A 101 -13.23 9.24 -3.81
CA GLU A 101 -12.79 10.17 -2.78
C GLU A 101 -13.26 9.68 -1.41
N GLU A 102 -12.33 9.59 -0.45
CA GLU A 102 -12.60 9.12 0.89
C GLU A 102 -12.05 10.08 1.95
N VAL A 103 -12.72 10.13 3.10
CA VAL A 103 -12.16 10.69 4.34
C VAL A 103 -11.62 9.55 5.19
N VAL A 104 -10.30 9.49 5.34
CA VAL A 104 -9.59 8.40 6.01
C VAL A 104 -10.03 8.23 7.46
N GLU A 105 -10.38 7.02 7.87
CA GLU A 105 -10.87 6.71 9.22
C GLU A 105 -9.77 6.48 10.27
N TYR A 106 -8.58 6.07 9.84
CA TYR A 106 -7.45 5.67 10.70
C TYR A 106 -6.13 6.30 10.23
N ASP A 107 -5.20 6.50 11.15
CA ASP A 107 -3.84 6.84 10.75
C ASP A 107 -3.21 5.64 10.02
N TYR A 108 -2.56 5.90 8.88
CA TYR A 108 -1.77 4.88 8.19
C TYR A 108 -0.51 5.45 7.56
N GLU A 109 0.46 4.57 7.33
CA GLU A 109 1.68 4.85 6.58
C GLU A 109 1.74 3.86 5.42
N PHE A 110 2.14 4.33 4.24
CA PHE A 110 2.48 3.44 3.15
C PHE A 110 3.90 3.69 2.65
N THR A 111 4.58 2.60 2.33
CA THR A 111 5.93 2.60 1.80
C THR A 111 5.97 1.79 0.51
N TRP A 112 6.36 2.43 -0.59
CA TRP A 112 6.64 1.77 -1.86
C TRP A 112 8.11 1.43 -1.97
N PHE A 113 8.42 0.19 -2.33
CA PHE A 113 9.75 -0.33 -2.62
C PHE A 113 9.87 -0.62 -4.10
N PHE A 114 10.71 0.15 -4.78
CA PHE A 114 11.06 -0.09 -6.17
C PHE A 114 12.33 -0.97 -6.26
N PRO A 115 12.40 -1.88 -7.26
CA PRO A 115 13.56 -2.76 -7.44
C PRO A 115 14.88 -2.00 -7.64
N GLU A 116 16.00 -2.67 -7.37
CA GLU A 116 17.32 -2.12 -7.66
C GLU A 116 17.47 -1.72 -9.14
N GLY A 117 18.13 -0.58 -9.36
CA GLY A 117 18.30 0.02 -10.68
C GLY A 117 17.09 0.83 -11.17
N TRP A 118 16.02 0.93 -10.39
CA TRP A 118 14.89 1.81 -10.65
C TRP A 118 15.00 3.06 -9.78
N ARG A 119 14.42 4.17 -10.25
CA ARG A 119 14.46 5.45 -9.55
C ARG A 119 13.10 6.14 -9.52
N VAL A 120 12.54 6.36 -8.35
CA VAL A 120 11.36 7.21 -8.15
C VAL A 120 11.76 8.66 -8.47
N ARG A 121 11.02 9.28 -9.38
CA ARG A 121 11.23 10.67 -9.82
C ARG A 121 10.26 11.65 -9.18
N GLY A 122 9.13 11.16 -8.68
CA GLY A 122 8.13 11.95 -8.00
C GLY A 122 6.81 11.21 -7.90
N ALA A 123 5.85 11.80 -7.20
CA ALA A 123 4.48 11.30 -7.09
C ALA A 123 3.49 12.47 -7.02
N GLU A 124 2.26 12.18 -7.45
CA GLU A 124 1.07 12.99 -7.28
C GLU A 124 0.22 12.29 -6.23
N LEU A 125 0.26 12.81 -4.99
CA LEU A 125 -0.44 12.26 -3.83
C LEU A 125 -1.19 13.39 -3.14
N ALA A 126 -2.31 13.05 -2.47
CA ALA A 126 -3.06 14.01 -1.65
C ALA A 126 -2.30 14.44 -0.38
N VAL A 127 -1.20 13.75 -0.04
CA VAL A 127 -0.40 13.94 1.16
C VAL A 127 1.08 14.18 0.83
N PRO A 128 1.83 14.84 1.73
CA PRO A 128 3.28 14.92 1.62
C PRO A 128 3.93 13.52 1.64
N TYR A 129 5.02 13.38 0.90
CA TYR A 129 5.81 12.16 0.83
C TYR A 129 7.31 12.47 0.83
N GLU A 130 8.09 11.43 1.12
CA GLU A 130 9.55 11.45 1.07
C GLU A 130 10.04 10.38 0.09
N ILE A 131 11.14 10.67 -0.63
CA ILE A 131 11.85 9.69 -1.44
C ILE A 131 13.21 9.42 -0.79
N ILE A 132 13.47 8.16 -0.46
CA ILE A 132 14.68 7.69 0.21
C ILE A 132 15.50 6.85 -0.79
N GLU A 133 16.79 7.16 -0.91
CA GLU A 133 17.74 6.49 -1.80
C GLU A 133 17.25 6.33 -3.25
N ASP A 134 16.51 7.33 -3.75
CA ASP A 134 15.86 7.32 -5.07
C ASP A 134 14.90 6.14 -5.33
N ARG A 135 14.62 5.23 -4.39
CA ARG A 135 13.91 3.96 -4.68
C ARG A 135 12.79 3.61 -3.71
N VAL A 136 12.71 4.32 -2.59
CA VAL A 136 11.67 4.09 -1.57
C VAL A 136 10.84 5.36 -1.46
N LEU A 137 9.54 5.26 -1.65
CA LEU A 137 8.61 6.37 -1.40
C LEU A 137 7.83 6.08 -0.12
N VAL A 138 7.82 7.03 0.81
CA VAL A 138 7.10 6.91 2.09
C VAL A 138 6.13 8.07 2.23
N ALA A 139 4.91 7.78 2.65
CA ALA A 139 3.93 8.80 3.01
C ALA A 139 3.15 8.40 4.26
N ARG A 140 2.76 9.40 5.05
CA ARG A 140 1.98 9.24 6.28
C ARG A 140 0.68 9.98 6.14
N VAL A 141 -0.41 9.28 6.38
CA VAL A 141 -1.77 9.78 6.24
C VAL A 141 -2.43 9.82 7.61
N LYS A 142 -2.98 10.98 7.95
CA LYS A 142 -3.69 11.18 9.22
C LYS A 142 -5.18 10.94 9.05
N LYS A 143 -5.81 10.39 10.08
CA LYS A 143 -7.26 10.34 10.20
C LYS A 143 -7.89 11.69 9.87
N GLY A 144 -8.95 11.68 9.07
CA GLY A 144 -9.66 12.87 8.61
C GLY A 144 -9.06 13.53 7.36
N THR A 145 -7.94 13.03 6.85
CA THR A 145 -7.39 13.45 5.56
C THR A 145 -8.33 13.02 4.44
N LYS A 146 -8.56 13.92 3.47
CA LYS A 146 -9.25 13.58 2.22
C LYS A 146 -8.24 13.05 1.21
N VAL A 147 -8.54 11.89 0.63
CA VAL A 147 -7.71 11.21 -0.37
C VAL A 147 -8.53 10.87 -1.62
N GLY A 148 -7.85 10.53 -2.72
CA GLY A 148 -8.48 10.34 -4.01
C GLY A 148 -8.74 11.66 -4.75
N PRO A 149 -9.40 11.62 -5.93
CA PRO A 149 -9.78 10.41 -6.67
C PRO A 149 -8.65 9.86 -7.55
N TYR A 150 -7.43 10.38 -7.39
CA TYR A 150 -6.31 10.08 -8.26
C TYR A 150 -4.98 10.12 -7.51
N GLU A 151 -4.13 9.14 -7.78
CA GLU A 151 -2.73 9.13 -7.37
C GLU A 151 -1.84 8.66 -8.52
N ALA A 152 -0.59 9.13 -8.54
CA ALA A 152 0.40 8.64 -9.49
C ALA A 152 1.81 8.60 -8.92
N ILE A 153 2.62 7.67 -9.41
CA ILE A 153 4.05 7.60 -9.11
C ILE A 153 4.82 7.53 -10.42
N LEU A 154 5.76 8.45 -10.59
CA LEU A 154 6.69 8.49 -11.72
C LEU A 154 8.00 7.85 -11.32
N PHE A 155 8.47 6.90 -12.12
CA PHE A 155 9.73 6.21 -11.85
C PHE A 155 10.45 5.84 -13.14
N GLU A 156 11.77 5.83 -13.09
CA GLU A 156 12.64 5.45 -14.20
C GLU A 156 13.21 4.06 -14.01
N VAL A 157 13.34 3.34 -15.13
CA VAL A 157 13.98 2.03 -15.18
C VAL A 157 15.13 2.10 -16.16
N GLY A 158 16.33 1.75 -15.70
CA GLY A 158 17.53 1.77 -16.54
C GLY A 158 17.40 0.89 -17.78
N GLU A 159 18.07 1.31 -18.86
CA GLU A 159 18.34 0.44 -20.00
C GLU A 159 19.29 -0.67 -19.52
N LYS A 160 18.88 -1.93 -19.67
CA LYS A 160 19.79 -3.07 -19.58
C LYS A 160 20.32 -3.36 -20.98
#